data_AF-A3LNZ3-F1
#
_entry.id   AF-A3LNZ3-F1
#
_cell.length_a   1.000
_cell.length_b   1.000
_cell.length_c   1.000
_cell.angle_alpha   90.00
_cell.angle_beta   90.00
_cell.angle_gamma   90.00
#
_symmetry.space_group_name_H-M   'P 1'
#
loop_
_entity.id
_entity.type
_entity.pdbx_description
1 polymer ?
#
loop_
_entity_poly.entity_id
_entity_poly.type
_entity_poly.pdbx_seq_one_letter_code
_entity_poly.pdbx_strand_id
1 'polypeptide(L)' 'EDDDEPDEWDQRIMNTGCHQENLALQLCHADTGDWRQCTKEMEAFRKCWAANNNNERTSTVD' A
#
# COMPACT_ATOMS: atom_id res chain seq x y z
N GLU A 1 10.11 18.49 -16.11
CA GLU A 1 10.33 18.47 -14.66
C GLU A 1 8.95 18.18 -14.07
N ASP A 2 8.59 16.89 -14.08
CA ASP A 2 7.28 16.37 -13.63
C ASP A 2 7.51 15.32 -12.52
N ASP A 3 8.63 15.44 -11.80
CA ASP A 3 9.10 14.44 -10.83
C ASP A 3 8.53 14.67 -9.42
N ASP A 4 7.71 15.72 -9.25
CA ASP A 4 7.07 16.09 -7.98
C ASP A 4 5.58 15.66 -7.91
N GLU A 5 5.00 15.15 -9.00
CA GLU A 5 3.62 14.62 -8.97
C GLU A 5 3.62 13.12 -8.62
N PRO A 6 2.77 12.67 -7.67
CA PRO A 6 2.62 11.25 -7.39
C PRO A 6 2.13 10.54 -8.63
N ASP A 7 2.75 9.41 -8.97
CA ASP A 7 2.35 8.62 -10.14
C ASP A 7 0.93 8.03 -9.96
N GLU A 8 0.39 7.41 -11.02
CA GLU A 8 -0.96 6.85 -10.97
C GLU A 8 -1.13 5.80 -9.85
N TRP A 9 -0.09 5.02 -9.56
CA TRP A 9 -0.10 4.01 -8.51
C TRP A 9 -0.07 4.65 -7.12
N ASP A 10 0.75 5.67 -6.94
CA ASP A 10 0.84 6.45 -5.71
C ASP A 10 -0.48 7.16 -5.42
N GLN A 11 -1.12 7.75 -6.43
CA GLN A 11 -2.45 8.34 -6.28
C GLN A 11 -3.50 7.32 -5.86
N ARG A 12 -3.49 6.13 -6.48
CA ARG A 12 -4.41 5.03 -6.11
C ARG A 12 -4.22 4.62 -4.66
N ILE A 13 -2.97 4.42 -4.19
CA ILE A 13 -2.73 4.02 -2.81
C ILE A 13 -3.05 5.14 -1.81
N MET A 14 -2.77 6.40 -2.13
CA MET A 14 -3.20 7.56 -1.32
C MET A 14 -4.72 7.58 -1.14
N ASN A 15 -5.48 7.34 -2.21
CA ASN A 15 -6.94 7.30 -2.18
C ASN A 15 -7.50 6.16 -1.32
N THR A 16 -6.73 5.10 -1.04
CA THR A 16 -7.16 4.00 -0.15
C THR A 16 -7.16 4.38 1.33
N GLY A 17 -6.46 5.46 1.72
CA GLY A 17 -6.24 5.82 3.12
C GLY A 17 -5.18 4.96 3.83
N CYS A 18 -4.47 4.08 3.11
CA CYS A 18 -3.48 3.14 3.66
C CYS A 18 -2.07 3.34 3.09
N HIS A 19 -1.77 4.55 2.61
CA HIS A 19 -0.47 4.88 2.03
C HIS A 19 0.68 4.68 3.03
N GLN A 20 0.50 5.04 4.30
CA GLN A 20 1.56 4.95 5.30
C GLN A 20 1.97 3.48 5.56
N GLU A 21 0.99 2.58 5.72
CA GLU A 21 1.24 1.16 5.90
C GLU A 21 1.82 0.52 4.63
N ASN A 22 1.37 0.95 3.45
CA ASN A 22 1.97 0.53 2.18
C ASN A 22 3.44 0.94 2.09
N LEU A 23 3.76 2.20 2.40
CA LEU A 23 5.14 2.69 2.39
C LEU A 23 6.02 1.92 3.37
N ALA A 24 5.54 1.66 4.59
CA ALA A 24 6.28 0.85 5.57
C ALA A 24 6.56 -0.58 5.04
N LEU A 25 5.59 -1.19 4.38
CA LEU A 25 5.73 -2.50 3.75
C LEU A 25 6.77 -2.48 2.62
N GLN A 26 6.71 -1.48 1.72
CA GLN A 26 7.69 -1.30 0.63
C GLN A 26 9.11 -1.06 1.15
N LEU A 27 9.27 -0.23 2.19
CA LEU A 27 10.57 0.02 2.82
C LEU A 27 11.15 -1.25 3.43
N CYS A 28 10.35 -2.06 4.13
CA CYS A 28 10.81 -3.34 4.66
C CYS A 28 11.32 -4.26 3.54
N HIS A 29 10.62 -4.33 2.41
CA HIS A 29 11.07 -5.14 1.28
C HIS A 29 12.32 -4.56 0.60
N ALA A 30 12.43 -3.24 0.49
CA ALA A 30 13.64 -2.60 -0.02
C ALA A 30 14.86 -2.91 0.85
N ASP A 31 14.70 -2.95 2.17
CA ASP A 31 15.76 -3.26 3.12
C ASP A 31 16.14 -4.75 3.14
N THR A 32 15.15 -5.64 3.08
CA THR A 32 15.34 -7.10 3.27
C THR A 32 15.49 -7.88 1.97
N GLY A 33 14.93 -7.37 0.86
CA GLY A 33 14.78 -8.09 -0.39
C GLY A 33 13.84 -9.32 -0.32
N ASP A 34 13.10 -9.52 0.78
CA ASP A 34 12.20 -10.67 0.96
C ASP A 34 10.93 -10.30 1.72
N TRP A 35 9.82 -10.30 1.01
CA TRP A 35 8.48 -10.04 1.56
C TRP A 35 8.10 -10.94 2.73
N ARG A 36 8.67 -12.15 2.84
CA ARG A 36 8.39 -13.07 3.96
C ARG A 36 8.93 -12.56 5.29
N GLN A 37 9.89 -11.64 5.28
CA GLN A 37 10.42 -11.01 6.49
C GLN A 37 9.59 -9.81 6.95
N CYS A 38 8.66 -9.33 6.11
CA CYS A 38 7.84 -8.14 6.32
C CYS A 38 6.41 -8.48 6.79
N THR A 39 6.24 -9.56 7.55
CA THR A 39 4.90 -10.05 7.96
C THR A 39 4.17 -9.04 8.84
N LYS A 40 4.90 -8.31 9.69
CA LYS A 40 4.35 -7.29 10.58
C LYS A 40 3.77 -6.11 9.79
N GLU A 41 4.51 -5.60 8.81
CA GLU A 41 4.11 -4.52 7.92
C GLU A 41 2.94 -4.96 7.04
N MET A 42 2.97 -6.21 6.57
CA MET A 42 1.88 -6.80 5.80
C MET A 42 0.60 -6.92 6.61
N GLU A 43 0.68 -7.32 7.88
CA GLU A 43 -0.47 -7.34 8.78
C GLU A 43 -1.02 -5.95 9.08
N ALA A 44 -0.15 -4.94 9.27
CA ALA A 44 -0.57 -3.55 9.46
C ALA A 44 -1.32 -3.04 8.23
N PHE A 45 -0.78 -3.27 7.03
CA PHE A 45 -1.42 -2.91 5.77
C PHE A 45 -2.79 -3.57 5.61
N ARG A 46 -2.90 -4.88 5.87
CA ARG A 46 -4.17 -5.62 5.82
C ARG A 46 -5.22 -5.07 6.79
N LYS A 47 -4.81 -4.69 8.01
CA LYS A 47 -5.72 -4.10 9.00
C LYS A 47 -6.25 -2.74 8.53
N CYS A 48 -5.37 -1.87 8.03
CA CYS A 48 -5.80 -0.60 7.45
C CYS A 48 -6.75 -0.82 6.27
N TRP A 49 -6.42 -1.77 5.38
CA TRP A 49 -7.19 -2.07 4.20
C TRP A 49 -8.63 -2.49 4.53
N ALA A 50 -8.77 -3.38 5.52
CA ALA A 50 -10.07 -3.82 6.02
C ALA A 50 -10.84 -2.67 6.69
N ALA A 51 -10.18 -1.83 7.50
CA ALA A 51 -10.80 -0.69 8.17
C ALA A 51 -11.36 0.36 7.20
N ASN A 52 -10.72 0.52 6.03
CA ASN A 52 -11.16 1.44 4.98
C ASN A 52 -12.12 0.81 3.96
N ASN A 53 -12.56 -0.44 4.19
CA ASN A 53 -13.43 -1.19 3.29
C ASN A 53 -12.92 -1.24 1.85
N ASN A 54 -11.61 -1.33 1.67
CA ASN A 54 -10.99 -1.13 0.36
C ASN A 54 -11.30 -2.27 -0.63
N ASN A 55 -11.62 -3.48 -0.16
CA ASN A 55 -12.07 -4.57 -1.03
C ASN A 55 -13.27 -4.16 -1.90
N GLU A 56 -14.21 -3.37 -1.36
CA GLU A 56 -15.38 -2.91 -2.12
C GLU A 56 -15.06 -1.67 -2.97
N ARG A 57 -14.17 -0.81 -2.48
CA ARG A 57 -13.80 0.45 -3.14
C ARG A 57 -12.87 0.26 -4.33
N THR A 58 -12.11 -0.84 -4.34
CA THR A 58 -11.11 -1.16 -5.37
C THR A 58 -11.42 -2.45 -6.10
N SER A 59 -12.66 -2.95 -6.03
CA SER A 59 -13.04 -4.11 -6.83
C SER A 59 -12.96 -3.76 -8.32
N THR A 60 -12.30 -4.61 -9.10
CA THR A 60 -12.33 -4.52 -10.55
C THR A 60 -13.51 -5.32 -11.05
N VAL A 61 -14.29 -4.75 -11.96
CA VAL A 61 -15.32 -5.50 -12.69
C VAL A 61 -14.59 -6.38 -13.71
N ASP A 62 -14.93 -7.67 -13.75
CA ASP A 62 -14.41 -8.64 -14.74
C ASP A 62 -14.79 -8.27 -16.19
#